data_AF-A0A7R9PTC7-F1
#
_entry.id   AF-A0A7R9PTC7-F1
#
_cell.length_a   1.000
_cell.length_b   1.000
_cell.length_c   1.000
_cell.angle_alpha   90.00
_cell.angle_beta   90.00
_cell.angle_gamma   90.00
#
_symmetry.space_group_name_H-M   'P 1'
#
loop_
_entity.id
_entity.type
_entity.pdbx_description
1 polymer ?
#
loop_
_entity_poly.entity_id
_entity_poly.type
_entity_poly.pdbx_seq_one_letter_code
_entity_poly.pdbx_strand_id
1 'polypeptide(L)'
;DDADNVEAEQLRMEVERLRSSVLALNHAVDNQISSVGRDLVNWQEYKSGLQEIKPWVEQAEVKVTMGMPKPVSLQEAQQLLDSARDFEQQCEGQLTKLQGVAALGQQITCRTNAADEVDAVHSRWTAVHDQALQWGTRLEKLVGTWQEIDGQARGVDEWLQKGQRAIDETPVHINTTSVSKLEKEMARLKAINEEVSEKQGQLATLTTVSDNISQGLALEGASAIKGQVAEMKAKANRLAESVRGKINNVSDTILTR
;
A
#
# COMPACT_ATOMS: atom_id res chain seq x y z
N ASP A 1 69.17 32.42 -59.18
CA ASP A 1 69.75 31.18 -58.59
C ASP A 1 69.52 31.08 -57.09
N ASP A 2 70.19 31.84 -56.21
CA ASP A 2 69.97 31.71 -54.75
C ASP A 2 68.61 32.24 -54.25
N ALA A 3 68.11 33.35 -54.82
CA ALA A 3 66.81 33.91 -54.45
C ALA A 3 65.63 33.00 -54.89
N ASP A 4 65.72 32.41 -56.09
CA ASP A 4 64.72 31.47 -56.60
C ASP A 4 64.68 30.17 -55.78
N ASN A 5 65.82 29.75 -55.22
CA ASN A 5 65.90 28.58 -54.33
C ASN A 5 65.27 28.85 -52.95
N VAL A 6 65.44 30.07 -52.41
CA VAL A 6 64.78 30.49 -51.15
C VAL A 6 63.27 30.61 -51.32
N GLU A 7 62.80 31.17 -52.43
CA GLU A 7 61.37 31.27 -52.74
C GLU A 7 60.73 29.89 -52.95
N ALA A 8 61.41 28.97 -53.64
CA ALA A 8 60.98 27.59 -53.80
C ALA A 8 60.87 26.85 -52.45
N GLU A 9 61.79 27.07 -51.53
CA GLU A 9 61.77 26.44 -50.20
C GLU A 9 60.66 27.02 -49.30
N GLN A 10 60.40 28.32 -49.40
CA GLN A 10 59.25 28.96 -48.72
C GLN A 10 57.91 28.41 -49.22
N LEU A 11 57.75 28.26 -50.53
CA LEU A 11 56.55 27.66 -51.12
C LEU A 11 56.37 26.21 -50.69
N ARG A 12 57.45 25.42 -50.60
CA ARG A 12 57.40 24.03 -50.09
C ARG A 12 56.92 23.96 -48.64
N MET A 13 57.44 24.83 -47.76
CA MET A 13 57.00 24.90 -46.38
C MET A 13 55.51 25.26 -46.27
N GLU A 14 55.05 26.20 -47.09
CA GLU A 14 53.64 26.61 -47.11
C GLU A 14 52.72 25.51 -47.64
N VAL A 15 53.12 24.78 -48.68
CA VAL A 15 52.39 23.62 -49.18
C VAL A 15 52.30 22.52 -48.12
N GLU A 16 53.38 22.23 -47.40
CA GLU A 16 53.35 21.22 -46.33
C GLU A 16 52.50 21.66 -45.13
N ARG A 17 52.52 22.95 -44.80
CA ARG A 17 51.63 23.55 -43.78
C ARG A 17 50.17 23.45 -44.17
N LEU A 18 49.84 23.78 -45.42
CA LEU A 18 48.49 23.65 -45.97
C LEU A 18 48.03 22.19 -45.98
N ARG A 19 48.89 21.27 -46.42
CA ARG A 19 48.61 19.83 -46.41
C ARG A 19 48.32 19.32 -45.00
N SER A 20 49.14 19.70 -44.04
CA SER A 20 48.94 19.35 -42.62
C SER A 20 47.64 19.93 -42.08
N SER A 21 47.30 21.16 -42.45
CA SER A 21 46.05 21.82 -42.05
C SER A 21 44.82 21.12 -42.64
N VAL A 22 44.87 20.71 -43.91
CA VAL A 22 43.79 19.96 -44.57
C VAL A 22 43.61 18.59 -43.94
N LEU A 23 44.69 17.88 -43.62
CA LEU A 23 44.61 16.59 -42.91
C LEU A 23 43.99 16.73 -41.52
N ALA A 24 44.38 17.75 -40.77
CA ALA A 24 43.81 18.05 -39.46
C ALA A 24 42.31 18.41 -39.56
N LEU A 25 41.92 19.20 -40.57
CA LEU A 25 40.53 19.55 -40.83
C LEU A 25 39.70 18.30 -41.17
N ASN A 26 40.20 17.45 -42.07
CA ASN A 26 39.52 16.21 -42.45
C ASN A 26 39.31 15.32 -41.22
N HIS A 27 40.34 15.15 -40.39
CA HIS A 27 40.21 14.37 -39.15
C HIS A 27 39.20 14.99 -38.17
N ALA A 28 39.18 16.32 -38.02
CA ALA A 28 38.21 17.02 -37.20
C ALA A 28 36.77 16.84 -37.72
N VAL A 29 36.58 16.89 -39.05
CA VAL A 29 35.29 16.65 -39.70
C VAL A 29 34.81 15.21 -39.47
N ASP A 30 35.69 14.21 -39.66
CA ASP A 30 35.34 12.80 -39.43
C ASP A 30 34.94 12.54 -37.97
N ASN A 31 35.68 13.14 -37.02
CA ASN A 31 35.35 13.08 -35.60
C ASN A 31 34.01 13.75 -35.31
N GLN A 32 33.73 14.90 -35.92
CA GLN A 32 32.46 15.61 -35.75
C GLN A 32 31.28 14.83 -36.33
N ILE A 33 31.42 14.24 -37.52
CA ILE A 33 30.40 13.38 -38.13
C ILE A 33 30.09 12.20 -37.21
N SER A 34 31.13 11.56 -36.67
CA SER A 34 30.98 10.42 -35.75
C SER A 34 30.31 10.84 -34.43
N SER A 35 30.60 12.04 -33.91
CA SER A 35 29.96 12.56 -32.71
C SER A 35 28.50 12.89 -32.94
N VAL A 36 28.18 13.62 -34.02
CA VAL A 36 26.81 13.99 -34.38
C VAL A 36 25.96 12.75 -34.70
N GLY A 37 26.54 11.75 -35.36
CA GLY A 37 25.87 10.48 -35.63
C GLY A 37 25.46 9.76 -34.34
N ARG A 38 26.35 9.69 -33.35
CA ARG A 38 26.03 9.10 -32.03
C ARG A 38 24.98 9.92 -31.28
N ASP A 39 25.12 11.25 -31.25
CA ASP A 39 24.15 12.13 -30.63
C ASP A 39 22.76 11.99 -31.25
N LEU A 40 22.68 11.83 -32.59
CA LEU A 40 21.41 11.66 -33.29
C LEU A 40 20.70 10.37 -32.88
N VAL A 41 21.44 9.25 -32.79
CA VAL A 41 20.88 7.96 -32.34
C VAL A 41 20.40 8.07 -30.90
N ASN A 42 21.25 8.56 -30.00
CA ASN A 42 20.90 8.74 -28.59
C ASN A 42 19.69 9.67 -28.41
N TRP A 43 19.59 10.74 -29.21
CA TRP A 43 18.45 11.66 -29.20
C TRP A 43 17.15 11.03 -29.70
N GLN A 44 17.21 10.18 -30.73
CA GLN A 44 16.04 9.47 -31.24
C GLN A 44 15.52 8.47 -30.22
N GLU A 45 16.40 7.67 -29.61
CA GLU A 45 16.03 6.72 -28.55
C GLU A 45 15.49 7.45 -27.31
N TYR A 46 16.16 8.53 -26.90
CA TYR A 46 15.70 9.42 -25.83
C TYR A 46 14.28 9.92 -26.08
N LYS A 47 14.00 10.48 -27.27
CA LYS A 47 12.67 11.01 -27.60
C LYS A 47 11.62 9.91 -27.68
N SER A 48 11.97 8.74 -28.20
CA SER A 48 11.06 7.59 -28.24
C SER A 48 10.69 7.12 -26.83
N GLY A 49 11.68 6.92 -25.96
CA GLY A 49 11.42 6.50 -24.57
C GLY A 49 10.59 7.52 -23.81
N LEU A 50 10.85 8.82 -24.01
CA LEU A 50 10.06 9.87 -23.37
C LEU A 50 8.61 9.95 -23.88
N GLN A 51 8.37 9.64 -25.16
CA GLN A 51 7.03 9.53 -25.74
C GLN A 51 6.22 8.36 -25.18
N GLU A 52 6.88 7.31 -24.69
CA GLU A 52 6.21 6.21 -23.98
C GLU A 52 5.89 6.56 -22.52
N ILE A 53 6.80 7.23 -21.83
CA ILE A 53 6.68 7.50 -20.39
C ILE A 53 5.67 8.62 -20.11
N LYS A 54 5.70 9.72 -20.88
CA LYS A 54 4.85 10.90 -20.63
C LYS A 54 3.35 10.56 -20.57
N PRO A 55 2.76 9.82 -21.53
CA PRO A 55 1.34 9.47 -21.48
C PRO A 55 0.98 8.58 -20.30
N TRP A 56 1.90 7.70 -19.88
CA TRP A 56 1.67 6.87 -18.70
C TRP A 56 1.65 7.73 -17.43
N VAL A 57 2.59 8.67 -17.27
CA VAL A 57 2.62 9.59 -16.12
C VAL A 57 1.35 10.45 -16.08
N GLU A 58 0.90 10.98 -17.22
CA GLU A 58 -0.36 11.75 -17.32
C GLU A 58 -1.58 10.94 -16.87
N GLN A 59 -1.69 9.70 -17.33
CA GLN A 59 -2.78 8.80 -16.92
C GLN A 59 -2.71 8.46 -15.41
N ALA A 60 -1.49 8.25 -14.90
CA ALA A 60 -1.26 7.94 -13.51
C ALA A 60 -1.58 9.14 -12.60
N GLU A 61 -1.26 10.36 -13.01
CA GLU A 61 -1.66 11.60 -12.32
C GLU A 61 -3.18 11.77 -12.26
N VAL A 62 -3.88 11.48 -13.37
CA VAL A 62 -5.35 11.48 -13.38
C VAL A 62 -5.90 10.46 -12.38
N LYS A 63 -5.36 9.23 -12.38
CA LYS A 63 -5.76 8.18 -11.43
C LYS A 63 -5.55 8.64 -9.99
N VAL A 64 -4.37 9.19 -9.68
CA VAL A 64 -4.02 9.76 -8.37
C VAL A 64 -4.98 10.88 -7.95
N THR A 65 -5.34 11.76 -8.88
CA THR A 65 -6.23 12.90 -8.65
C THR A 65 -7.69 12.47 -8.41
N MET A 66 -8.16 11.43 -9.10
CA MET A 66 -9.49 10.84 -8.84
C MET A 66 -9.59 10.23 -7.44
N GLY A 67 -8.44 9.89 -6.84
CA GLY A 67 -8.35 9.34 -5.49
C GLY A 67 -8.72 7.86 -5.42
N MET A 68 -8.59 7.31 -4.22
CA MET A 68 -8.90 5.90 -3.98
C MET A 68 -10.40 5.71 -3.72
N PRO A 69 -11.02 4.72 -4.38
CA PRO A 69 -12.37 4.31 -4.03
C PRO A 69 -12.37 3.75 -2.60
N LYS A 70 -13.46 4.01 -1.87
CA LYS A 70 -13.64 3.43 -0.54
C LYS A 70 -14.32 2.07 -0.68
N PRO A 71 -13.75 0.98 -0.13
CA PRO A 71 -14.33 -0.34 -0.27
C PRO A 71 -15.64 -0.48 0.53
N VAL A 72 -16.58 -1.25 -0.01
CA VAL A 72 -17.83 -1.67 0.64
C VAL A 72 -17.71 -3.02 1.35
N SER A 73 -16.66 -3.81 1.04
CA SER A 73 -16.44 -5.15 1.60
C SER A 73 -14.95 -5.47 1.79
N LEU A 74 -14.64 -6.46 2.63
CA LEU A 74 -13.28 -6.96 2.80
C LEU A 74 -12.70 -7.50 1.49
N GLN A 75 -13.53 -8.18 0.69
CA GLN A 75 -13.11 -8.71 -0.61
C GLN A 75 -12.71 -7.59 -1.57
N GLU A 76 -13.51 -6.53 -1.63
CA GLU A 76 -13.19 -5.36 -2.46
C GLU A 76 -11.96 -4.62 -1.92
N ALA A 77 -11.82 -4.47 -0.60
CA ALA A 77 -10.61 -3.89 0.00
C ALA A 77 -9.34 -4.66 -0.38
N GLN A 78 -9.41 -5.99 -0.44
CA GLN A 78 -8.30 -6.84 -0.90
C GLN A 78 -8.02 -6.64 -2.39
N GLN A 79 -9.06 -6.57 -3.24
CA GLN A 79 -8.89 -6.29 -4.67
C GLN A 79 -8.27 -4.92 -4.93
N LEU A 80 -8.68 -3.90 -4.17
CA LEU A 80 -8.07 -2.58 -4.24
C LEU A 80 -6.62 -2.60 -3.77
N LEU A 81 -6.28 -3.39 -2.75
CA LEU A 81 -4.91 -3.56 -2.29
C LEU A 81 -4.04 -4.19 -3.37
N ASP A 82 -4.52 -5.24 -4.02
CA ASP A 82 -3.80 -5.89 -5.11
C ASP A 82 -3.61 -4.91 -6.29
N SER A 83 -4.66 -4.15 -6.65
CA SER A 83 -4.57 -3.09 -7.67
C SER A 83 -3.59 -1.96 -7.31
N ALA A 84 -3.48 -1.60 -6.02
CA ALA A 84 -2.51 -0.62 -5.55
C ALA A 84 -1.08 -1.14 -5.66
N ARG A 85 -0.84 -2.42 -5.32
CA ARG A 85 0.47 -3.08 -5.48
C ARG A 85 0.87 -3.21 -6.95
N ASP A 86 -0.06 -3.59 -7.81
CA ASP A 86 0.18 -3.64 -9.25
C ASP A 86 0.52 -2.26 -9.81
N PHE A 87 -0.13 -1.21 -9.29
CA PHE A 87 0.16 0.17 -9.68
C PHE A 87 1.54 0.63 -9.19
N GLU A 88 1.94 0.27 -7.97
CA GLU A 88 3.29 0.50 -7.44
C GLU A 88 4.35 -0.17 -8.31
N GLN A 89 4.18 -1.45 -8.65
CA GLN A 89 5.10 -2.18 -9.55
C GLN A 89 5.20 -1.51 -10.92
N GLN A 90 4.08 -1.01 -11.46
CA GLN A 90 4.11 -0.24 -12.71
C GLN A 90 4.92 1.05 -12.55
N CYS A 91 4.82 1.74 -11.41
CA CYS A 91 5.64 2.93 -11.13
C CYS A 91 7.13 2.59 -11.13
N GLU A 92 7.53 1.50 -10.49
CA GLU A 92 8.93 1.03 -10.46
C GLU A 92 9.46 0.66 -11.85
N GLY A 93 8.63 -0.01 -12.66
CA GLY A 93 8.95 -0.32 -14.05
C GLY A 93 9.17 0.94 -14.89
N GLN A 94 8.36 1.98 -14.67
CA GLN A 94 8.49 3.27 -15.37
C GLN A 94 9.69 4.07 -14.89
N LEU A 95 10.07 3.97 -13.62
CA LEU A 95 11.32 4.56 -13.10
C LEU A 95 12.52 3.98 -13.84
N THR A 96 12.56 2.66 -14.02
CA THR A 96 13.65 1.97 -14.72
C THR A 96 13.78 2.48 -16.15
N LYS A 97 12.64 2.63 -16.86
CA LYS A 97 12.62 3.24 -18.21
C LYS A 97 13.11 4.68 -18.19
N LEU A 98 12.66 5.48 -17.23
CA LEU A 98 13.03 6.89 -17.10
C LEU A 98 14.53 7.07 -16.81
N GLN A 99 15.12 6.21 -15.98
CA GLN A 99 16.56 6.18 -15.74
C GLN A 99 17.35 5.83 -17.01
N GLY A 100 16.84 4.91 -17.83
CA GLY A 100 17.41 4.61 -19.15
C GLY A 100 17.38 5.83 -20.09
N VAL A 101 16.24 6.52 -20.16
CA VAL A 101 16.09 7.75 -20.94
C VAL A 101 17.01 8.86 -20.41
N ALA A 102 17.15 9.00 -19.09
CA ALA A 102 18.06 9.95 -18.47
C ALA A 102 19.52 9.69 -18.89
N ALA A 103 19.95 8.43 -18.87
CA ALA A 103 21.30 8.02 -19.27
C ALA A 103 21.57 8.32 -20.76
N LEU A 104 20.59 8.10 -21.65
CA LEU A 104 20.70 8.49 -23.06
C LEU A 104 20.83 10.01 -23.21
N GLY A 105 20.02 10.78 -22.47
CA GLY A 105 20.07 12.24 -22.47
C GLY A 105 21.43 12.80 -22.03
N GLN A 106 22.10 12.15 -21.07
CA GLN A 106 23.44 12.52 -20.61
C GLN A 106 24.56 12.21 -21.60
N GLN A 107 24.36 11.24 -22.51
CA GLN A 107 25.34 10.88 -23.53
C GLN A 107 25.29 11.80 -24.76
N ILE A 108 24.30 12.69 -24.85
CA ILE A 108 24.17 13.65 -25.96
C ILE A 108 25.11 14.83 -25.70
N THR A 109 26.09 15.02 -26.58
CA THR A 109 27.11 16.05 -26.42
C THR A 109 26.67 17.43 -26.93
N CYS A 110 25.74 17.47 -27.88
CA CYS A 110 25.15 18.72 -28.35
C CYS A 110 24.21 19.34 -27.30
N ARG A 111 24.11 20.68 -27.33
CA ARG A 111 23.26 21.42 -26.39
C ARG A 111 21.79 21.10 -26.64
N THR A 112 21.14 20.44 -25.67
CA THR A 112 19.72 20.11 -25.70
C THR A 112 19.03 20.51 -24.39
N ASN A 113 17.71 20.35 -24.35
CA ASN A 113 16.89 20.46 -23.14
C ASN A 113 16.60 19.09 -22.51
N ALA A 114 17.39 18.06 -22.84
CA ALA A 114 17.10 16.68 -22.47
C ALA A 114 17.04 16.46 -20.94
N ALA A 115 17.98 17.08 -20.22
CA ALA A 115 18.06 17.02 -18.75
C ALA A 115 16.81 17.65 -18.11
N ASP A 116 16.47 18.89 -18.49
CA ASP A 116 15.31 19.61 -17.95
C ASP A 116 13.98 18.85 -18.20
N GLU A 117 13.82 18.26 -19.39
CA GLU A 117 12.62 17.47 -19.72
C GLU A 117 12.54 16.18 -18.88
N VAL A 118 13.67 15.50 -18.64
CA VAL A 118 13.73 14.29 -17.80
C VAL A 118 13.43 14.64 -16.35
N ASP A 119 14.03 15.70 -15.83
CA ASP A 119 13.82 16.14 -14.44
C ASP A 119 12.35 16.52 -14.19
N ALA A 120 11.71 17.18 -15.17
CA ALA A 120 10.29 17.50 -15.10
C ALA A 120 9.40 16.24 -15.06
N VAL A 121 9.68 15.24 -15.90
CA VAL A 121 8.94 13.97 -15.91
C VAL A 121 9.23 13.16 -14.64
N HIS A 122 10.47 13.16 -14.15
CA HIS A 122 10.86 12.49 -12.92
C HIS A 122 10.14 13.07 -11.72
N SER A 123 10.07 14.40 -11.59
CA SER A 123 9.35 15.07 -10.51
C SER A 123 7.86 14.68 -10.47
N ARG A 124 7.21 14.66 -11.65
CA ARG A 124 5.81 14.21 -11.79
C ARG A 124 5.64 12.73 -11.44
N TRP A 125 6.54 11.87 -11.92
CA TRP A 125 6.56 10.46 -11.56
C TRP A 125 6.71 10.26 -10.05
N THR A 126 7.60 11.01 -9.38
CA THR A 126 7.81 10.91 -7.93
C THR A 126 6.54 11.23 -7.17
N ALA A 127 5.80 12.28 -7.55
CA ALA A 127 4.53 12.61 -6.93
C ALA A 127 3.48 11.48 -7.08
N VAL A 128 3.42 10.86 -8.26
CA VAL A 128 2.54 9.70 -8.52
C VAL A 128 2.94 8.50 -7.67
N HIS A 129 4.24 8.17 -7.65
CA HIS A 129 4.78 7.03 -6.92
C HIS A 129 4.57 7.16 -5.42
N ASP A 130 4.83 8.34 -4.85
CA ASP A 130 4.57 8.62 -3.43
C ASP A 130 3.09 8.43 -3.08
N GLN A 131 2.19 8.80 -3.99
CA GLN A 131 0.77 8.57 -3.79
C GLN A 131 0.42 7.07 -3.85
N ALA A 132 1.00 6.31 -4.79
CA ALA A 132 0.82 4.87 -4.90
C ALA A 132 1.28 4.14 -3.62
N LEU A 133 2.45 4.49 -3.08
CA LEU A 133 2.96 3.97 -1.81
C LEU A 133 2.01 4.24 -0.63
N GLN A 134 1.50 5.48 -0.55
CA GLN A 134 0.53 5.85 0.47
C GLN A 134 -0.78 5.06 0.34
N TRP A 135 -1.22 4.78 -0.89
CA TRP A 135 -2.41 3.97 -1.14
C TRP A 135 -2.21 2.53 -0.68
N GLY A 136 -1.10 1.89 -1.07
CA GLY A 136 -0.73 0.55 -0.62
C GLY A 136 -0.72 0.48 0.90
N THR A 137 0.03 1.36 1.56
CA THR A 137 0.12 1.40 3.04
C THR A 137 -1.24 1.56 3.72
N ARG A 138 -2.11 2.44 3.20
CA ARG A 138 -3.44 2.68 3.76
C ARG A 138 -4.35 1.46 3.60
N LEU A 139 -4.34 0.81 2.43
CA LEU A 139 -5.14 -0.38 2.17
C LEU A 139 -4.64 -1.60 2.94
N GLU A 140 -3.33 -1.79 3.05
CA GLU A 140 -2.75 -2.88 3.87
C GLU A 140 -3.19 -2.77 5.32
N LYS A 141 -3.10 -1.56 5.89
CA LYS A 141 -3.58 -1.31 7.25
C LYS A 141 -5.08 -1.56 7.36
N LEU A 142 -5.87 -1.06 6.41
CA LEU A 142 -7.33 -1.22 6.42
C LEU A 142 -7.75 -2.69 6.33
N VAL A 143 -7.19 -3.44 5.40
CA VAL A 143 -7.43 -4.88 5.21
C VAL A 143 -7.00 -5.67 6.44
N GLY A 144 -5.79 -5.42 6.96
CA GLY A 144 -5.27 -6.11 8.14
C GLY A 144 -6.16 -5.87 9.37
N THR A 145 -6.55 -4.63 9.62
CA THR A 145 -7.45 -4.30 10.73
C THR A 145 -8.85 -4.89 10.54
N TRP A 146 -9.39 -4.90 9.32
CA TRP A 146 -10.69 -5.54 9.06
C TRP A 146 -10.62 -7.05 9.31
N GLN A 147 -9.59 -7.73 8.80
CA GLN A 147 -9.38 -9.17 9.04
C GLN A 147 -9.25 -9.49 10.53
N GLU A 148 -8.57 -8.63 11.30
CA GLU A 148 -8.49 -8.76 12.76
C GLU A 148 -9.88 -8.66 13.41
N ILE A 149 -10.69 -7.67 13.03
CA ILE A 149 -12.08 -7.56 13.54
C ILE A 149 -12.88 -8.82 13.22
N ASP A 150 -12.81 -9.32 11.99
CA ASP A 150 -13.53 -10.53 11.58
C ASP A 150 -13.06 -11.78 12.31
N GLY A 151 -11.76 -11.91 12.55
CA GLY A 151 -11.19 -13.02 13.31
C GLY A 151 -11.64 -12.98 14.78
N GLN A 152 -11.55 -11.81 15.41
CA GLN A 152 -11.96 -11.63 16.80
C GLN A 152 -13.48 -11.79 16.97
N ALA A 153 -14.28 -11.23 16.06
CA ALA A 153 -15.74 -11.38 16.07
C ALA A 153 -16.15 -12.85 15.96
N ARG A 154 -15.53 -13.63 15.06
CA ARG A 154 -15.75 -15.08 14.96
C ARG A 154 -15.37 -15.81 16.26
N GLY A 155 -14.22 -15.49 16.84
CA GLY A 155 -13.78 -16.09 18.10
C GLY A 155 -14.74 -15.79 19.26
N VAL A 156 -15.27 -14.57 19.33
CA VAL A 156 -16.29 -14.20 20.32
C VAL A 156 -17.61 -14.93 20.04
N ASP A 157 -18.03 -15.10 18.78
CA ASP A 157 -19.29 -15.79 18.45
C ASP A 157 -19.24 -17.28 18.79
N GLU A 158 -18.13 -17.94 18.48
CA GLU A 158 -17.91 -19.33 18.89
C GLU A 158 -17.92 -19.49 20.42
N TRP A 159 -17.29 -18.56 21.14
CA TRP A 159 -17.31 -18.56 22.60
C TRP A 159 -18.72 -18.30 23.14
N LEU A 160 -19.48 -17.36 22.58
CA LEU A 160 -20.86 -17.09 22.98
C LEU A 160 -21.76 -18.30 22.77
N GLN A 161 -21.62 -19.02 21.65
CA GLN A 161 -22.37 -20.24 21.41
C GLN A 161 -22.05 -21.33 22.44
N LYS A 162 -20.77 -21.50 22.79
CA LYS A 162 -20.35 -22.45 23.84
C LYS A 162 -20.85 -22.04 25.23
N GLY A 163 -20.72 -20.76 25.58
CA GLY A 163 -21.19 -20.20 26.84
C GLY A 163 -22.70 -20.33 27.00
N GLN A 164 -23.46 -20.04 25.94
CA GLN A 164 -24.91 -20.18 25.95
C GLN A 164 -25.33 -21.64 26.14
N ARG A 165 -24.72 -22.60 25.43
CA ARG A 165 -24.98 -24.03 25.64
C ARG A 165 -24.63 -24.48 27.05
N ALA A 166 -23.49 -24.05 27.59
CA ALA A 166 -23.07 -24.37 28.95
C ALA A 166 -24.11 -23.92 29.98
N ILE A 167 -24.74 -22.76 29.75
CA ILE A 167 -25.81 -22.25 30.58
C ILE A 167 -27.11 -23.04 30.37
N ASP A 168 -27.49 -23.34 29.14
CA ASP A 168 -28.78 -23.97 28.82
C ASP A 168 -28.84 -25.47 29.15
N GLU A 169 -27.75 -26.21 28.91
CA GLU A 169 -27.64 -27.66 29.15
C GLU A 169 -27.52 -28.01 30.64
N THR A 170 -27.30 -27.01 31.50
CA THR A 170 -27.23 -27.23 32.94
C THR A 170 -28.57 -26.80 33.53
N PRO A 171 -29.54 -27.72 33.70
CA PRO A 171 -30.73 -27.41 34.46
C PRO A 171 -30.24 -26.97 35.84
N VAL A 172 -30.58 -25.74 36.22
CA VAL A 172 -30.32 -25.27 37.57
C VAL A 172 -31.03 -26.27 38.46
N HIS A 173 -30.26 -27.12 39.15
CA HIS A 173 -30.82 -28.11 40.06
C HIS A 173 -31.24 -27.38 41.34
N ILE A 174 -32.15 -26.42 41.23
CA ILE A 174 -32.71 -25.66 42.36
C ILE A 174 -33.32 -26.64 43.39
N ASN A 175 -33.78 -27.79 42.90
CA ASN A 175 -34.36 -28.87 43.71
C ASN A 175 -33.34 -29.90 44.27
N THR A 176 -32.02 -29.77 44.01
CA THR A 176 -31.04 -30.69 44.62
C THR A 176 -30.88 -30.34 46.09
N THR A 177 -31.03 -31.29 47.01
CA THR A 177 -30.82 -31.07 48.46
C THR A 177 -29.35 -30.84 48.85
N SER A 178 -28.40 -31.08 47.94
CA SER A 178 -26.97 -30.96 48.22
C SER A 178 -26.45 -29.52 48.02
N VAL A 179 -26.05 -28.86 49.12
CA VAL A 179 -25.39 -27.54 49.12
C VAL A 179 -24.10 -27.57 48.30
N SER A 180 -23.28 -28.62 48.42
CA SER A 180 -22.03 -28.79 47.66
C SER A 180 -22.24 -28.74 46.13
N LYS A 181 -23.36 -29.26 45.62
CA LYS A 181 -23.68 -29.16 44.18
C LYS A 181 -24.03 -27.73 43.77
N LEU A 182 -24.73 -26.98 44.63
CA LEU A 182 -25.05 -25.57 44.38
C LEU A 182 -23.79 -24.69 44.44
N GLU A 183 -22.86 -24.96 45.36
CA GLU A 183 -21.57 -24.26 45.43
C GLU A 183 -20.70 -24.50 44.19
N LYS A 184 -20.67 -25.75 43.69
CA LYS A 184 -19.95 -26.08 42.45
C LYS A 184 -20.54 -25.34 41.24
N GLU A 185 -21.86 -25.27 41.15
CA GLU A 185 -22.55 -24.55 40.08
C GLU A 185 -22.33 -23.04 40.18
N MET A 186 -22.36 -22.49 41.40
CA MET A 186 -22.02 -21.09 41.68
C MET A 186 -20.61 -20.75 41.21
N ALA A 187 -19.62 -21.58 41.54
CA ALA A 187 -18.23 -21.38 41.13
C ALA A 187 -18.11 -21.38 39.59
N ARG A 188 -18.81 -22.28 38.90
CA ARG A 188 -18.86 -22.32 37.44
C ARG A 188 -19.50 -21.08 36.84
N LEU A 189 -20.65 -20.64 37.35
CA LEU A 189 -21.33 -19.45 36.85
C LEU A 189 -20.48 -18.19 37.06
N LYS A 190 -19.77 -18.08 38.19
CA LYS A 190 -18.81 -16.99 38.42
C LYS A 190 -17.66 -16.99 37.42
N ALA A 191 -17.09 -18.16 37.11
CA ALA A 191 -16.05 -18.27 36.07
C ALA A 191 -16.57 -17.83 34.69
N ILE A 192 -17.77 -18.28 34.29
CA ILE A 192 -18.40 -17.82 33.03
C ILE A 192 -18.61 -16.29 33.08
N ASN A 193 -19.06 -15.71 34.20
CA ASN A 193 -19.26 -14.27 34.32
C ASN A 193 -17.96 -13.47 34.20
N GLU A 194 -16.85 -13.98 34.71
CA GLU A 194 -15.51 -13.39 34.54
C GLU A 194 -15.09 -13.42 33.06
N GLU A 195 -15.25 -14.57 32.38
CA GLU A 195 -14.99 -14.68 30.94
C GLU A 195 -15.87 -13.74 30.11
N VAL A 196 -17.17 -13.62 30.44
CA VAL A 196 -18.07 -12.65 29.78
C VAL A 196 -17.54 -11.23 29.91
N SER A 197 -17.05 -10.86 31.09
CA SER A 197 -16.52 -9.52 31.33
C SER A 197 -15.26 -9.25 30.49
N GLU A 198 -14.39 -10.24 30.35
CA GLU A 198 -13.23 -10.16 29.46
C GLU A 198 -13.64 -9.97 27.99
N LYS A 199 -14.61 -10.76 27.52
CA LYS A 199 -15.14 -10.66 26.14
C LYS A 199 -15.85 -9.34 25.88
N GLN A 200 -16.57 -8.79 26.85
CA GLN A 200 -17.15 -7.45 26.77
C GLN A 200 -16.06 -6.36 26.63
N GLY A 201 -14.93 -6.51 27.33
CA GLY A 201 -13.76 -5.64 27.16
C GLY A 201 -13.16 -5.72 25.76
N GLN A 202 -12.98 -6.94 25.23
CA GLN A 202 -12.51 -7.15 23.85
C GLN A 202 -13.45 -6.51 22.82
N LEU A 203 -14.77 -6.67 22.98
CA LEU A 203 -15.77 -6.06 22.10
C LEU A 203 -15.80 -4.52 22.18
N ALA A 204 -15.50 -3.94 23.34
CA ALA A 204 -15.36 -2.50 23.48
C ALA A 204 -14.16 -1.98 22.65
N THR A 205 -13.02 -2.66 22.72
CA THR A 205 -11.86 -2.37 21.88
C THR A 205 -12.19 -2.50 20.40
N LEU A 206 -12.86 -3.59 19.99
CA LEU A 206 -13.29 -3.79 18.61
C LEU A 206 -14.24 -2.70 18.11
N THR A 207 -15.10 -2.15 18.97
CA THR A 207 -15.97 -1.02 18.61
C THR A 207 -15.13 0.19 18.20
N THR A 208 -14.13 0.55 19.02
CA THR A 208 -13.21 1.65 18.72
C THR A 208 -12.42 1.41 17.44
N VAL A 209 -11.91 0.19 17.24
CA VAL A 209 -11.14 -0.18 16.04
C VAL A 209 -12.02 -0.12 14.78
N SER A 210 -13.25 -0.64 14.86
CA SER A 210 -14.27 -0.56 13.80
C SER A 210 -14.60 0.90 13.45
N ASP A 211 -14.78 1.77 14.44
CA ASP A 211 -15.04 3.19 14.24
C ASP A 211 -13.89 3.89 13.52
N ASN A 212 -12.64 3.55 13.86
CA ASN A 212 -11.46 4.11 13.22
C ASN A 212 -11.38 3.75 11.74
N ILE A 213 -11.57 2.47 11.37
CA ILE A 213 -11.47 2.07 9.97
C ILE A 213 -12.68 2.50 9.14
N SER A 214 -13.84 2.72 9.77
CA SER A 214 -15.07 3.13 9.09
C SER A 214 -14.94 4.45 8.30
N GLN A 215 -14.00 5.31 8.66
CA GLN A 215 -13.73 6.55 7.93
C GLN A 215 -13.15 6.29 6.52
N GLY A 216 -12.41 5.19 6.38
CA GLY A 216 -11.81 4.73 5.12
C GLY A 216 -12.74 3.86 4.28
N LEU A 217 -13.96 3.58 4.74
CA LEU A 217 -14.92 2.71 4.07
C LEU A 217 -16.06 3.49 3.43
N ALA A 218 -16.72 2.86 2.47
CA ALA A 218 -18.03 3.30 2.01
C ALA A 218 -19.08 3.10 3.11
N LEU A 219 -20.25 3.73 2.97
CA LEU A 219 -21.31 3.69 3.98
C LEU A 219 -21.74 2.25 4.29
N GLU A 220 -21.84 1.42 3.26
CA GLU A 220 -22.22 0.01 3.32
C GLU A 220 -21.17 -0.80 4.11
N GLY A 221 -19.89 -0.63 3.79
CA GLY A 221 -18.80 -1.33 4.48
C GLY A 221 -18.68 -0.91 5.95
N ALA A 222 -18.78 0.39 6.21
CA ALA A 222 -18.81 0.91 7.58
C ALA A 222 -20.02 0.36 8.37
N SER A 223 -21.20 0.33 7.75
CA SER A 223 -22.40 -0.21 8.38
C SER A 223 -22.28 -1.71 8.66
N ALA A 224 -21.67 -2.47 7.76
CA ALA A 224 -21.49 -3.92 7.93
C ALA A 224 -20.61 -4.23 9.14
N ILE A 225 -19.41 -3.63 9.24
CA ILE A 225 -18.47 -3.90 10.34
C ILE A 225 -19.07 -3.43 11.68
N LYS A 226 -19.62 -2.21 11.72
CA LYS A 226 -20.24 -1.69 12.95
C LYS A 226 -21.43 -2.54 13.38
N GLY A 227 -22.26 -2.99 12.43
CA GLY A 227 -23.39 -3.86 12.68
C GLY A 227 -22.97 -5.19 13.31
N GLN A 228 -21.93 -5.82 12.75
CA GLN A 228 -21.37 -7.07 13.28
C GLN A 228 -20.87 -6.91 14.71
N VAL A 229 -20.06 -5.88 15.01
CA VAL A 229 -19.58 -5.64 16.38
C VAL A 229 -20.73 -5.33 17.35
N ALA A 230 -21.73 -4.56 16.91
CA ALA A 230 -22.90 -4.25 17.72
C ALA A 230 -23.75 -5.50 18.03
N GLU A 231 -23.96 -6.39 17.05
CA GLU A 231 -24.65 -7.66 17.25
C GLU A 231 -23.93 -8.52 18.29
N MET A 232 -22.61 -8.64 18.16
CA MET A 232 -21.76 -9.38 19.09
C MET A 232 -21.84 -8.82 20.51
N LYS A 233 -21.82 -7.50 20.65
CA LYS A 233 -22.02 -6.81 21.93
C LYS A 233 -23.39 -7.09 22.53
N ALA A 234 -24.45 -7.06 21.72
CA ALA A 234 -25.79 -7.38 22.18
C ALA A 234 -25.90 -8.83 22.69
N LYS A 235 -25.32 -9.80 21.96
CA LYS A 235 -25.29 -11.21 22.38
C LYS A 235 -24.50 -11.39 23.68
N ALA A 236 -23.33 -10.78 23.81
CA ALA A 236 -22.52 -10.84 25.03
C ALA A 236 -23.22 -10.25 26.26
N ASN A 237 -23.94 -9.13 26.08
CA ASN A 237 -24.73 -8.52 27.15
C ASN A 237 -25.87 -9.44 27.61
N ARG A 238 -26.59 -10.08 26.68
CA ARG A 238 -27.64 -11.04 27.02
C ARG A 238 -27.09 -12.23 27.81
N LEU A 239 -25.92 -12.74 27.41
CA LEU A 239 -25.25 -13.82 28.14
C LEU A 239 -24.88 -13.37 29.56
N ALA A 240 -24.30 -12.16 29.70
CA ALA A 240 -23.96 -11.58 31.00
C ALA A 240 -25.17 -11.49 31.93
N GLU A 241 -26.30 -10.98 31.43
CA GLU A 241 -27.56 -10.86 32.18
C GLU A 241 -28.09 -12.23 32.60
N SER A 242 -28.07 -13.22 31.70
CA SER A 242 -28.50 -14.60 31.99
C SER A 242 -27.64 -15.25 33.09
N VAL A 243 -26.32 -15.16 32.98
CA VAL A 243 -25.38 -15.68 33.99
C VAL A 243 -25.63 -15.01 35.34
N ARG A 244 -25.74 -13.68 35.37
CA ARG A 244 -25.92 -12.91 36.60
C ARG A 244 -27.26 -13.23 37.27
N GLY A 245 -28.33 -13.42 36.49
CA GLY A 245 -29.62 -13.89 36.98
C GLY A 245 -29.54 -15.28 37.61
N LYS A 246 -28.83 -16.22 36.98
CA LYS A 246 -28.61 -17.57 37.55
C LYS A 246 -27.77 -17.53 38.83
N ILE A 247 -26.72 -16.70 38.89
CA ILE A 247 -25.91 -16.50 40.10
C ILE A 247 -26.79 -16.04 41.26
N ASN A 248 -27.65 -15.04 41.04
CA ASN A 248 -28.55 -14.55 42.09
C ASN A 248 -29.51 -15.64 42.58
N ASN A 249 -30.13 -16.39 41.68
CA ASN A 249 -31.03 -17.48 42.04
C ASN A 249 -30.34 -18.59 42.86
N VAL A 250 -29.12 -18.98 42.48
CA VAL A 250 -28.34 -19.98 43.22
C VAL A 250 -27.92 -19.43 44.59
N SER A 251 -27.50 -18.16 44.68
CA SER A 251 -27.21 -17.49 45.95
C SER A 251 -28.41 -17.53 46.90
N ASP A 252 -29.58 -17.13 46.42
CA ASP A 252 -30.80 -17.08 47.23
C ASP A 252 -31.22 -18.49 47.71
N THR A 253 -31.04 -19.50 46.87
CA THR A 253 -31.32 -20.91 47.21
C THR A 253 -30.35 -21.44 48.28
N ILE A 254 -29.10 -20.99 48.28
CA ILE A 254 -28.12 -21.35 49.32
C ILE A 254 -28.45 -20.63 50.62
N LEU A 255 -28.80 -19.34 50.58
CA LEU A 255 -29.12 -18.53 51.77
C LEU A 255 -30.40 -18.96 52.49
N THR A 256 -31.35 -19.54 51.77
CA THR A 256 -32.65 -20.01 52.31
C THR A 256 -32.59 -21.43 52.90
N ARG A 257 -31.42 -22.08 52.90
CA ARG A 257 -31.18 -23.41 53.49
C ARG A 257 -30.29 -23.34 54.72
#